data_AF-A0A821Y095-F1
#
_entry.id   AF-A0A821Y095-F1
#
_cell.length_a   1.000
_cell.length_b   1.000
_cell.length_c   1.000
_cell.angle_alpha   90.00
_cell.angle_beta   90.00
_cell.angle_gamma   90.00
#
_symmetry.space_group_name_H-M   'P 1'
#
loop_
_entity.id
_entity.type
_entity.pdbx_description
1 polymer ?
#
loop_
_entity_poly.entity_id
_entity_poly.type
_entity_poly.pdbx_seq_one_letter_code
_entity_poly.pdbx_strand_id
1 'polypeptide(L)'
;DEGNRHCCQTGHQLRAMAGIKFEVSNEASLFQCEQMTDDKPIVVRGTKKKWSQFKNDYPDWDFDNSITSDELFKLRGKFLNVWSRIGKLLCEKYDMKFVTENTAQATAKPLHYILLLDAYGSMNGEP
;
A
#
# COMPACT_ATOMS: atom_id res chain seq x y z
N ASP A 1 21.91 24.12 11.86
CA ASP A 1 21.76 22.71 12.24
C ASP A 1 20.93 21.95 11.22
N GLU A 2 21.62 21.36 10.25
CA GLU A 2 21.04 20.35 9.35
C GLU A 2 20.86 19.06 10.15
N GLY A 3 19.82 19.02 10.98
CA GLY A 3 19.46 17.82 11.70
C GLY A 3 19.00 16.74 10.73
N ASN A 4 19.69 15.61 10.68
CA ASN A 4 19.28 14.37 10.02
C ASN A 4 18.03 13.77 10.70
N ARG A 5 16.95 14.56 10.82
CA ARG A 5 15.68 14.09 11.37
C ARG A 5 15.08 13.08 10.40
N HIS A 6 14.53 12.00 10.95
CA HIS A 6 13.89 10.97 10.14
C HIS A 6 12.65 11.57 9.50
N CYS A 7 12.69 11.71 8.18
CA CYS A 7 11.61 12.31 7.41
C CYS A 7 10.71 11.20 6.83
N CYS A 8 9.42 11.28 7.13
CA CYS A 8 8.43 10.35 6.60
C CYS A 8 7.86 10.79 5.24
N GLN A 9 8.40 11.84 4.60
CA GLN A 9 7.81 12.49 3.42
C GLN A 9 8.30 11.96 2.06
N THR A 10 9.49 11.37 1.96
CA THR A 10 10.16 11.23 0.64
C THR A 10 10.91 9.91 0.42
N GLY A 11 10.67 8.90 1.24
CA GLY A 11 11.46 7.65 1.16
C GLY A 11 10.78 6.39 1.68
N HIS A 12 9.52 6.47 2.13
CA HIS A 12 8.89 5.29 2.71
C HIS A 12 8.38 4.40 1.60
N GLN A 13 9.14 3.32 1.41
CA GLN A 13 8.75 2.12 0.71
C GLN A 13 7.36 1.64 1.18
N LEU A 14 6.72 0.77 0.39
CA LEU A 14 5.51 0.10 0.86
C LEU A 14 5.79 -0.55 2.21
N ARG A 15 4.90 -0.40 3.19
CA ARG A 15 5.06 -0.96 4.54
C ARG A 15 5.37 -2.46 4.52
N ALA A 16 4.80 -3.19 3.55
CA ALA A 16 5.11 -4.57 3.25
C ALA A 16 6.61 -4.87 3.01
N MET A 17 7.38 -3.94 2.45
CA MET A 17 8.82 -4.13 2.25
C MET A 17 9.60 -4.24 3.58
N ALA A 18 9.04 -3.68 4.65
CA ALA A 18 9.53 -3.83 6.02
C ALA A 18 8.85 -4.98 6.79
N GLY A 19 8.10 -5.86 6.11
CA GLY A 19 7.43 -7.00 6.73
C GLY A 19 6.12 -6.68 7.45
N ILE A 20 5.52 -5.53 7.15
CA ILE A 20 4.26 -5.13 7.78
C ILE A 20 3.07 -5.68 6.99
N LYS A 21 2.14 -6.35 7.70
CA LYS A 21 0.92 -6.97 7.18
C LYS A 21 -0.33 -6.55 7.95
N PHE A 22 -1.50 -6.83 7.39
CA PHE A 22 -2.77 -6.72 8.09
C PHE A 22 -2.97 -7.93 9.00
N GLU A 23 -3.20 -7.70 10.28
CA GLU A 23 -3.37 -8.76 11.29
C GLU A 23 -4.50 -9.75 10.94
N VAL A 24 -5.63 -9.24 10.43
CA VAL A 24 -6.82 -10.07 10.20
C VAL A 24 -6.67 -10.95 8.96
N SER A 25 -6.16 -10.41 7.85
CA SER A 25 -6.07 -11.14 6.58
C SER A 25 -4.70 -11.77 6.32
N ASN A 26 -3.70 -11.48 7.16
CA ASN A 26 -2.29 -11.80 6.96
C ASN A 26 -1.69 -11.18 5.68
N GLU A 27 -2.42 -10.27 5.00
CA GLU A 27 -2.01 -9.69 3.73
C GLU A 27 -0.96 -8.60 3.89
N ALA A 28 0.02 -8.59 2.99
CA ALA A 28 1.06 -7.58 2.98
C ALA A 28 0.46 -6.16 2.84
N SER A 29 0.89 -5.23 3.69
CA SER A 29 0.35 -3.87 3.70
C SER A 29 1.01 -2.99 2.63
N LEU A 30 0.32 -2.76 1.51
CA LEU A 30 0.80 -1.89 0.43
C LEU A 30 0.51 -0.38 0.69
N PHE A 31 0.22 0.00 1.92
CA PHE A 31 0.16 1.41 2.32
C PHE A 31 1.56 1.98 2.48
N GLN A 32 1.71 3.28 2.21
CA GLN A 32 2.84 4.09 2.63
C GLN A 32 2.50 4.79 3.96
N CYS A 33 3.50 5.29 4.68
CA CYS A 33 3.29 5.93 5.99
C CYS A 33 2.48 7.22 5.86
N GLU A 34 2.67 7.94 4.75
CA GLU A 34 1.98 9.15 4.33
C GLU A 34 0.47 8.92 4.10
N GLN A 35 0.04 7.66 3.92
CA GLN A 35 -1.36 7.25 3.72
C GLN A 35 -2.04 6.74 4.99
N MET A 36 -1.32 6.74 6.12
CA MET A 36 -1.84 6.30 7.41
C MET A 36 -2.56 7.44 8.11
N THR A 37 -3.85 7.24 8.38
CA THR A 37 -4.64 8.14 9.21
C THR A 37 -4.33 7.90 10.69
N ASP A 38 -4.46 8.93 11.52
CA ASP A 38 -4.06 8.92 12.92
C ASP A 38 -4.78 7.87 13.78
N ASP A 39 -6.00 7.50 13.39
CA ASP A 39 -6.84 6.51 14.02
C ASP A 39 -6.50 5.06 13.62
N LYS A 40 -5.79 4.87 12.49
CA LYS A 40 -5.45 3.53 12.02
C LYS A 40 -4.52 2.82 13.01
N PRO A 41 -4.83 1.58 13.39
CA PRO A 41 -3.94 0.78 14.22
C PRO A 41 -2.73 0.30 13.42
N ILE A 42 -1.58 0.31 14.07
CA ILE A 42 -0.32 -0.30 13.61
C ILE A 42 0.20 -1.24 14.69
N VAL A 43 1.02 -2.21 14.29
CA VAL A 43 1.77 -3.06 15.21
C VAL A 43 3.25 -2.72 15.09
N VAL A 44 3.88 -2.37 16.20
CA VAL A 44 5.31 -2.05 16.27
C VAL A 44 5.91 -2.91 17.37
N ARG A 45 6.85 -3.78 17.00
CA ARG A 45 7.53 -4.72 17.94
C ARG A 45 6.52 -5.54 18.78
N GLY A 46 5.43 -5.98 18.18
CA GLY A 46 4.38 -6.77 18.85
C GLY A 46 3.36 -5.97 19.66
N THR A 47 3.50 -4.64 19.77
CA THR A 47 2.51 -3.78 20.44
C THR A 47 1.60 -3.09 19.44
N LYS A 48 0.29 -3.28 19.59
CA LYS A 48 -0.73 -2.56 18.82
C LYS A 48 -0.91 -1.15 19.37
N LYS A 49 -0.76 -0.14 18.53
CA LYS A 49 -0.99 1.27 18.88
C LYS A 49 -1.60 2.03 17.70
N LYS A 50 -2.24 3.17 17.95
CA LYS A 50 -2.71 4.07 16.89
C LYS A 50 -1.55 4.78 16.22
N TRP A 51 -1.71 5.19 14.97
CA TRP A 51 -0.69 5.97 14.26
C TRP A 51 -0.36 7.28 14.99
N SER A 52 -1.35 7.96 15.56
CA SER A 52 -1.12 9.15 16.40
C SER A 52 -0.24 8.86 17.62
N GLN A 53 -0.45 7.71 18.28
CA GLN A 53 0.38 7.30 19.42
C GLN A 53 1.81 7.03 18.98
N PHE A 54 2.00 6.42 17.81
CA PHE A 54 3.33 6.25 17.24
C PHE A 54 4.01 7.59 16.95
N LYS A 55 3.31 8.57 16.37
CA LYS A 55 3.89 9.91 16.15
C LYS A 55 4.39 10.55 17.44
N ASN A 56 3.60 10.44 18.51
CA ASN A 56 3.96 10.96 19.83
C ASN A 56 5.19 10.27 20.44
N ASP A 57 5.43 8.99 20.13
CA ASP A 57 6.62 8.27 20.59
C ASP A 57 7.91 8.73 19.89
N TYR A 58 7.79 9.43 18.75
CA TYR A 58 8.90 9.91 17.94
C TYR A 58 8.77 11.40 17.60
N PRO A 59 8.76 12.32 18.59
CA PRO A 59 8.53 13.75 18.37
C PRO A 59 9.62 14.41 17.51
N ASP A 60 10.79 13.79 17.39
CA ASP A 60 11.91 14.27 16.58
C ASP A 60 11.80 13.86 15.09
N TRP A 61 10.79 13.07 14.73
CA TRP A 61 10.53 12.69 13.34
C TRP A 61 9.65 13.73 12.66
N ASP A 62 9.91 13.96 11.37
CA ASP A 62 9.06 14.80 10.56
C ASP A 62 7.95 13.95 9.91
N PHE A 63 6.72 14.17 10.40
CA PHE A 63 5.50 13.53 9.92
C PHE A 63 4.61 14.47 9.10
N ASP A 64 4.98 15.74 8.96
CA ASP A 64 4.21 16.66 8.11
C ASP A 64 4.26 16.14 6.68
N ASN A 65 3.23 16.40 5.86
CA ASN A 65 3.19 15.94 4.48
C ASN A 65 3.50 17.14 3.58
N SER A 66 4.76 17.35 3.22
CA SER A 66 5.15 18.44 2.31
C SER A 66 5.04 18.07 0.83
N ILE A 67 4.80 16.79 0.51
CA ILE A 67 4.71 16.30 -0.87
C ILE A 67 3.33 16.53 -1.47
N THR A 68 3.31 16.83 -2.77
CA THR A 68 2.06 16.94 -3.52
C THR A 68 1.46 15.56 -3.79
N SER A 69 0.14 15.51 -4.03
CA SER A 69 -0.55 14.27 -4.41
C SER A 69 0.06 13.61 -5.65
N ASP A 70 0.53 14.39 -6.62
CA ASP A 70 1.16 13.89 -7.85
C ASP A 70 2.52 13.24 -7.59
N GLU A 71 3.31 13.80 -6.68
CA GLU A 71 4.59 13.23 -6.26
C GLU A 71 4.39 11.92 -5.48
N LEU A 72 3.41 11.90 -4.56
CA LEU A 72 3.02 10.68 -3.84
C LEU A 72 2.60 9.58 -4.82
N PHE A 73 1.81 9.93 -5.85
CA PHE A 73 1.38 8.98 -6.88
C PHE A 73 2.56 8.39 -7.66
N LYS A 74 3.51 9.23 -8.12
CA LYS A 74 4.71 8.77 -8.82
C LYS A 74 5.58 7.88 -7.94
N LEU A 75 5.79 8.27 -6.69
CA LEU A 75 6.61 7.51 -5.73
C LEU A 75 5.98 6.15 -5.44
N ARG A 76 4.65 6.11 -5.25
CA ARG A 76 3.90 4.87 -5.11
C ARG A 76 4.12 3.93 -6.30
N GLY A 77 3.96 4.44 -7.53
CA GLY A 77 4.16 3.67 -8.75
C GLY A 77 5.55 3.03 -8.83
N LYS A 78 6.60 3.77 -8.43
CA LYS A 78 7.97 3.25 -8.35
C LYS A 78 8.08 2.06 -7.40
N PHE A 79 7.53 2.17 -6.19
CA PHE A 79 7.61 1.08 -5.22
C PHE A 79 6.74 -0.12 -5.58
N LEU A 80 5.61 0.08 -6.26
CA LEU A 80 4.79 -1.01 -6.79
C LEU A 80 5.52 -1.78 -7.90
N ASN A 81 6.28 -1.10 -8.76
CA ASN A 81 7.10 -1.76 -9.77
C ASN A 81 8.20 -2.61 -9.14
N VAL A 82 8.80 -2.15 -8.04
CA VAL A 82 9.74 -2.96 -7.26
C VAL A 82 9.01 -4.15 -6.63
N TRP A 83 7.87 -3.90 -5.98
CA TRP A 83 7.05 -4.92 -5.32
C TRP A 83 6.59 -6.03 -6.27
N SER A 84 6.24 -5.72 -7.52
CA SER A 84 5.83 -6.74 -8.48
C SER A 84 6.96 -7.73 -8.83
N ARG A 85 8.23 -7.34 -8.62
CA ARG A 85 9.40 -8.18 -8.88
C ARG A 85 9.85 -8.95 -7.64
N ILE A 86 9.85 -8.32 -6.47
CA ILE A 86 10.46 -8.89 -5.25
C ILE A 86 9.45 -9.22 -4.14
N GLY A 87 8.19 -8.82 -4.28
CA GLY A 87 7.21 -8.87 -3.19
C GLY A 87 6.88 -10.27 -2.72
N LYS A 88 6.87 -11.28 -3.62
CA LYS A 88 6.69 -12.69 -3.25
C LYS A 88 7.80 -13.18 -2.32
N LEU A 89 9.06 -12.91 -2.67
CA LEU A 89 10.22 -13.28 -1.86
C LEU A 89 10.19 -12.61 -0.47
N LEU A 90 9.76 -11.34 -0.41
CA LEU A 90 9.60 -10.64 0.87
C LEU A 90 8.46 -11.23 1.71
N CYS A 91 7.36 -11.63 1.06
CA CYS A 91 6.24 -12.28 1.74
C CYS A 91 6.63 -13.64 2.32
N GLU A 92 7.43 -14.43 1.59
CA GLU A 92 7.99 -15.69 2.11
C GLU A 92 8.91 -15.43 3.31
N LYS A 93 9.80 -14.43 3.22
CA LYS A 93 10.72 -14.07 4.30
C LYS A 93 10.02 -13.64 5.59
N TYR A 94 8.93 -12.90 5.48
CA TYR A 94 8.23 -12.31 6.63
C TYR A 94 6.91 -13.02 6.99
N ASP A 95 6.64 -14.19 6.39
CA ASP A 95 5.41 -14.96 6.59
C ASP A 95 4.15 -14.12 6.38
N MET A 96 3.99 -13.55 5.19
CA MET A 96 2.85 -12.71 4.80
C MET A 96 2.17 -13.27 3.56
N LYS A 97 0.87 -13.01 3.40
CA LYS A 97 0.16 -13.29 2.16
C LYS A 97 0.51 -12.22 1.13
N PHE A 98 1.12 -12.64 0.03
CA PHE A 98 1.41 -11.77 -1.11
C PHE A 98 0.12 -11.25 -1.72
N VAL A 99 0.08 -9.95 -1.93
CA VAL A 99 -1.00 -9.26 -2.64
C VAL A 99 -0.41 -8.44 -3.76
N THR A 100 -1.05 -8.50 -4.91
CA THR A 100 -0.90 -7.50 -5.95
C THR A 100 -1.88 -6.39 -5.65
N GLU A 101 -1.47 -5.15 -5.82
CA GLU A 101 -2.46 -4.11 -5.93
C GLU A 101 -3.27 -4.40 -7.20
N ASN A 102 -4.57 -4.62 -7.07
CA ASN A 102 -5.49 -4.48 -8.21
C ASN A 102 -5.53 -2.99 -8.55
N THR A 103 -4.45 -2.47 -9.12
CA THR A 103 -4.46 -1.15 -9.73
C THR A 103 -5.43 -1.22 -10.89
N ALA A 104 -6.69 -0.82 -10.67
CA ALA A 104 -7.32 0.05 -11.63
C ALA A 104 -6.32 1.19 -11.83
N GLN A 105 -5.60 1.13 -12.94
CA GLN A 105 -4.56 2.09 -13.28
C GLN A 105 -5.11 3.51 -13.08
N ALA A 106 -4.30 4.35 -12.44
CA ALA A 106 -4.21 5.79 -12.66
C ALA A 106 -5.38 6.37 -13.47
N THR A 107 -6.38 6.95 -12.79
CA THR A 107 -7.33 7.89 -13.42
C THR A 107 -7.90 7.46 -14.79
N ALA A 108 -8.77 6.45 -14.81
CA ALA A 108 -9.84 6.45 -15.80
C ALA A 108 -11.12 6.86 -15.07
N LYS A 109 -11.90 7.78 -15.66
CA LYS A 109 -13.30 8.02 -15.27
C LYS A 109 -13.98 6.68 -14.97
N PRO A 110 -14.92 6.60 -14.02
CA PRO A 110 -15.62 5.35 -13.74
C PRO A 110 -16.13 4.74 -15.04
N LEU A 111 -15.54 3.59 -15.41
CA LEU A 111 -15.94 2.83 -16.58
C LEU A 111 -17.11 1.95 -16.13
N HIS A 112 -18.30 2.31 -16.61
CA HIS A 112 -19.49 1.50 -16.44
C HIS A 112 -19.54 0.48 -17.57
N TYR A 113 -19.47 -0.80 -17.21
CA TYR A 113 -19.63 -1.89 -18.16
C TYR A 113 -21.04 -2.48 -17.99
N ILE A 114 -21.73 -2.68 -19.11
CA ILE A 114 -22.90 -3.54 -19.18
C ILE A 114 -22.47 -4.76 -19.98
N LEU A 115 -22.41 -5.91 -19.33
CA LEU A 115 -22.19 -7.18 -19.99
C LEU A 115 -23.55 -7.71 -20.45
N LEU A 116 -23.77 -7.73 -21.76
CA LEU A 116 -24.88 -8.46 -22.36
C LEU A 116 -24.35 -9.79 -22.86
N LEU A 117 -24.82 -10.87 -22.27
CA LEU A 117 -24.55 -12.22 -22.71
C LEU A 117 -25.67 -12.64 -23.66
N ASP A 118 -25.29 -12.97 -24.89
CA ASP A 118 -26.19 -13.56 -25.86
C ASP A 118 -26.38 -15.05 -25.53
N ALA A 119 -27.63 -15.47 -25.29
CA ALA A 119 -28.02 -16.85 -25.02
C ALA A 119 -28.76 -17.50 -26.20
N TYR A 120 -28.72 -16.92 -27.41
CA TYR A 120 -29.30 -17.52 -28.59
C TYR A 120 -28.57 -18.80 -28.99
N GLY A 121 -29.32 -19.79 -29.50
CA GLY A 121 -28.81 -21.13 -29.78
C GLY A 121 -27.67 -21.23 -30.80
N SER A 122 -27.35 -20.15 -31.53
CA SER A 122 -26.15 -20.05 -32.37
C SER A 122 -24.84 -19.92 -31.58
N MET A 123 -24.93 -19.58 -30.29
CA MET A 123 -23.79 -19.51 -29.37
C MET A 123 -23.49 -20.86 -28.70
N ASN A 124 -24.27 -21.92 -28.98
CA ASN A 124 -23.96 -23.27 -28.53
C ASN A 124 -22.77 -23.82 -29.35
N GLY A 125 -21.59 -23.79 -28.74
CA GLY A 125 -20.34 -24.38 -29.23
C GLY A 125 -19.49 -24.81 -28.03
N GLU A 126 -18.33 -25.43 -28.27
CA GLU A 126 -17.49 -25.94 -27.18
C GLU A 126 -16.87 -24.81 -26.32
N PRO A 127 -16.71 -25.04 -25.00
CA PRO A 127 -16.24 -24.05 -24.03
C PRO A 127 -14.81 -23.56 -24.25
#